data_AF-A0AAU2JL70-F1
#
_entry.id   AF-A0AAU2JL70-F1
#
_cell.length_a   1.000
_cell.length_b   1.000
_cell.length_c   1.000
_cell.angle_alpha   90.00
_cell.angle_beta   90.00
_cell.angle_gamma   90.00
#
_symmetry.space_group_name_H-M   'P 1'
#
loop_
_entity.id
_entity.type
_entity.pdbx_description
1 polymer ?
#
loop_
_entity_poly.entity_id
_entity_poly.type
_entity_poly.pdbx_seq_one_letter_code
_entity_poly.pdbx_strand_id
1 'polypeptide(L)'
;MTYPVNPATQVNAETPMNPANPANPANPAASVDPAPLAPVFVSVLDAVEWRAPRTVAVHGAAGTVEVDLRGKRAALELRRALYENFHAGRPATGTAADPDEEFLELLRDAVRIPWSADPGWRVRGELPDGRLSVERDGVRLVVDRARQLAPGSPTGAGAEVTVRMPPCRPNLSPGFFLVTGSLGGPGERLVRFYLNLPRASVPAFFTGTTERLEAAGVRYSLKTLADPHAYGRRDGTVLYTEDRFRAPVLAALEEVLPGLPSPAGRDLPPLTEPVLPQVGFAEEPLGGDSARLSFGEQRCEAVARVLAAHHGRPVTELYAPLAAELVSRGIDPLAPHRNLQGDQP
;
A
#
# COMPACT_ATOMS: atom_id res chain seq x y z
N MET A 1 73.40 -62.90 -51.82
CA MET A 1 73.86 -61.62 -52.40
C MET A 1 72.63 -60.73 -52.46
N THR A 2 72.30 -59.83 -51.54
CA THR A 2 73.04 -59.13 -50.47
C THR A 2 71.98 -58.76 -49.41
N TYR A 3 72.15 -59.17 -48.15
CA TYR A 3 71.55 -58.50 -46.97
C TYR A 3 72.47 -57.31 -46.60
N PRO A 4 72.23 -56.48 -45.55
CA PRO A 4 71.05 -56.11 -44.73
C PRO A 4 70.84 -54.55 -44.78
N VAL A 5 70.02 -53.83 -44.00
CA VAL A 5 70.13 -53.45 -42.57
C VAL A 5 68.92 -52.55 -42.20
N ASN A 6 68.32 -52.80 -41.04
CA ASN A 6 67.40 -51.90 -40.32
C ASN A 6 68.25 -51.12 -39.28
N PRO A 7 67.96 -49.85 -38.91
CA PRO A 7 67.19 -49.68 -37.67
C PRO A 7 66.35 -48.39 -37.52
N ALA A 8 65.38 -48.51 -36.61
CA ALA A 8 64.91 -47.52 -35.63
C ALA A 8 64.09 -46.29 -36.09
N THR A 9 62.79 -46.44 -35.87
CA THR A 9 61.84 -45.55 -35.18
C THR A 9 62.39 -44.27 -34.54
N GLN A 10 61.84 -43.11 -34.92
CA GLN A 10 61.35 -42.10 -33.98
C GLN A 10 60.35 -41.15 -34.65
N VAL A 11 59.46 -40.63 -33.81
CA VAL A 11 58.16 -40.04 -34.09
C VAL A 11 58.28 -38.51 -34.18
N ASN A 12 57.55 -37.87 -35.11
CA ASN A 12 56.86 -36.56 -35.00
C ASN A 12 56.79 -35.84 -36.36
N ALA A 13 55.57 -35.48 -36.79
CA ALA A 13 55.20 -34.32 -37.63
C ALA A 13 53.71 -34.50 -37.99
N GLU A 14 52.79 -33.74 -37.37
CA GLU A 14 52.26 -32.48 -37.91
C GLU A 14 51.51 -32.66 -39.24
N THR A 15 50.18 -32.71 -39.13
CA THR A 15 49.24 -32.67 -40.26
C THR A 15 48.77 -31.23 -40.48
N PRO A 16 48.86 -30.65 -41.70
CA PRO A 16 48.39 -29.30 -41.97
C PRO A 16 46.89 -29.24 -42.35
N MET A 17 46.35 -28.04 -42.13
CA MET A 17 44.98 -27.58 -42.38
C MET A 17 44.47 -27.75 -43.82
N ASN A 18 43.14 -27.85 -43.94
CA ASN A 18 42.35 -27.22 -45.02
C ASN A 18 40.92 -26.89 -44.50
N PRO A 19 40.15 -25.96 -45.09
CA PRO A 19 39.54 -24.86 -44.35
C PRO A 19 37.99 -24.89 -44.39
N ALA A 20 37.41 -24.15 -43.44
CA ALA A 20 36.13 -23.43 -43.45
C ALA A 20 34.93 -23.95 -44.28
N ASN A 21 33.84 -24.26 -43.57
CA ASN A 21 32.47 -23.82 -43.91
C ASN A 21 31.66 -23.64 -42.59
N PRO A 22 30.60 -22.80 -42.50
CA PRO A 22 30.53 -21.74 -41.52
C PRO A 22 29.47 -21.99 -40.43
N ALA A 23 29.68 -21.34 -39.29
CA ALA A 23 28.66 -20.85 -38.36
C ALA A 23 27.42 -21.72 -38.11
N ASN A 24 27.48 -22.53 -37.05
CA ASN A 24 26.31 -22.74 -36.20
C ASN A 24 26.46 -21.79 -35.00
N PRO A 25 25.66 -20.73 -34.84
CA PRO A 25 25.68 -19.96 -33.60
C PRO A 25 25.00 -20.83 -32.55
N ALA A 26 25.79 -21.51 -31.74
CA ALA A 26 25.33 -21.96 -30.44
C ALA A 26 24.81 -20.71 -29.71
N ASN A 27 23.49 -20.65 -29.57
CA ASN A 27 22.80 -19.69 -28.73
C ASN A 27 23.39 -19.78 -27.32
N PRO A 28 24.15 -18.78 -26.82
CA PRO A 28 24.27 -18.68 -25.39
C PRO A 28 22.87 -18.25 -24.96
N ALA A 29 22.13 -19.14 -24.32
CA ALA A 29 21.16 -18.69 -23.35
C ALA A 29 21.94 -17.81 -22.38
N ALA A 30 22.00 -16.52 -22.68
CA ALA A 30 22.41 -15.52 -21.74
C ALA A 30 21.48 -15.78 -20.56
N SER A 31 22.06 -16.23 -19.45
CA SER A 31 21.44 -16.12 -18.15
C SER A 31 21.18 -14.63 -17.97
N VAL A 32 20.02 -14.18 -18.45
CA VAL A 32 19.48 -12.89 -18.09
C VAL A 32 19.29 -13.04 -16.60
N ASP A 33 20.18 -12.45 -15.81
CA ASP A 33 19.94 -12.30 -14.38
C ASP A 33 18.52 -11.76 -14.27
N PRO A 34 17.61 -12.49 -13.60
CA PRO A 34 16.22 -12.07 -13.52
C PRO A 34 16.23 -10.65 -12.96
N ALA A 35 15.58 -9.72 -13.66
CA ALA A 35 15.51 -8.33 -13.24
C ALA A 35 15.18 -8.30 -11.74
N PRO A 36 15.94 -7.54 -10.93
CA PRO A 36 15.87 -7.67 -9.48
C PRO A 36 14.46 -7.34 -8.99
N LEU A 37 13.77 -8.34 -8.45
CA LEU A 37 12.46 -8.23 -7.83
C LEU A 37 12.56 -8.60 -6.35
N ALA A 38 11.84 -7.87 -5.51
CA ALA A 38 11.66 -8.22 -4.12
C ALA A 38 11.02 -9.62 -4.01
N PRO A 39 11.44 -10.47 -3.05
CA PRO A 39 10.89 -11.82 -2.88
C PRO A 39 9.37 -11.86 -2.79
N VAL A 40 8.72 -10.83 -2.22
CA VAL A 40 7.25 -10.80 -2.15
C VAL A 40 6.59 -10.67 -3.52
N PHE A 41 7.17 -9.98 -4.51
CA PHE A 41 6.59 -9.95 -5.85
C PHE A 41 6.65 -11.32 -6.51
N VAL A 42 7.71 -12.09 -6.24
CA VAL A 42 7.78 -13.50 -6.64
C VAL A 42 6.66 -14.29 -5.95
N SER A 43 6.46 -14.12 -4.64
CA SER A 43 5.37 -14.77 -3.92
C SER A 43 3.97 -14.39 -4.42
N VAL A 44 3.76 -13.14 -4.89
CA VAL A 44 2.50 -12.72 -5.51
C VAL A 44 2.28 -13.48 -6.83
N LEU A 45 3.33 -13.65 -7.63
CA LEU A 45 3.23 -14.39 -8.89
C LEU A 45 3.03 -15.90 -8.67
N ASP A 46 3.70 -16.48 -7.67
CA ASP A 46 3.54 -17.89 -7.28
C ASP A 46 2.13 -18.19 -6.74
N ALA A 47 1.45 -17.16 -6.23
CA ALA A 47 0.04 -17.25 -5.83
C ALA A 47 -0.93 -17.32 -7.02
N VAL A 48 -0.45 -17.27 -8.26
CA VAL A 48 -1.28 -17.29 -9.47
C VAL A 48 -1.06 -18.56 -10.28
N GLU A 49 -2.15 -19.29 -10.55
CA GLU A 49 -2.15 -20.49 -11.39
C GLU A 49 -2.93 -20.26 -12.69
N TRP A 50 -2.32 -20.55 -13.84
CA TRP A 50 -3.00 -20.57 -15.14
C TRP A 50 -3.84 -21.85 -15.29
N ARG A 51 -5.16 -21.75 -15.13
CA ARG A 51 -6.08 -22.91 -15.19
C ARG A 51 -6.54 -23.24 -16.61
N ALA A 52 -6.74 -22.20 -17.43
CA ALA A 52 -7.22 -22.33 -18.79
C ALA A 52 -6.63 -21.21 -19.66
N PRO A 53 -6.77 -21.26 -21.00
CA PRO A 53 -6.23 -20.24 -21.90
C PRO A 53 -6.69 -18.81 -21.64
N ARG A 54 -7.67 -18.57 -20.77
CA ARG A 54 -8.08 -17.22 -20.33
C ARG A 54 -8.53 -17.16 -18.86
N THR A 55 -8.20 -18.16 -18.04
CA THR A 55 -8.62 -18.22 -16.63
C THR A 55 -7.41 -18.32 -15.73
N VAL A 56 -7.36 -17.49 -14.70
CA VAL A 56 -6.36 -17.54 -13.64
C VAL A 56 -7.03 -17.82 -12.30
N ALA A 57 -6.41 -18.68 -11.50
CA ALA A 57 -6.73 -18.83 -10.09
C ALA A 57 -5.74 -18.00 -9.28
N VAL A 58 -6.26 -17.15 -8.38
CA VAL A 58 -5.48 -16.42 -7.38
C VAL A 58 -5.67 -17.11 -6.04
N HIS A 59 -4.60 -17.63 -5.47
CA HIS A 59 -4.57 -18.29 -4.18
C HIS A 59 -4.19 -17.28 -3.09
N GLY A 60 -4.88 -17.31 -1.96
CA GLY A 60 -4.54 -16.44 -0.84
C GLY A 60 -5.23 -16.83 0.46
N ALA A 61 -5.20 -15.90 1.43
CA ALA A 61 -5.70 -16.16 2.77
C ALA A 61 -7.22 -16.44 2.80
N ALA A 62 -7.97 -15.93 1.81
CA ALA A 62 -9.40 -16.16 1.68
C ALA A 62 -9.76 -17.47 0.93
N GLY A 63 -8.77 -18.21 0.43
CA GLY A 63 -8.96 -19.33 -0.48
C GLY A 63 -8.54 -19.00 -1.90
N THR A 64 -9.22 -19.61 -2.88
CA THR A 64 -8.89 -19.48 -4.30
C THR A 64 -10.01 -18.73 -5.02
N VAL A 65 -9.65 -17.69 -5.78
CA VAL A 65 -10.58 -16.93 -6.62
C VAL A 65 -10.19 -17.11 -8.08
N GLU A 66 -11.13 -17.56 -8.90
CA GLU A 66 -10.94 -17.61 -10.35
C GLU A 66 -11.32 -16.28 -11.00
N VAL A 67 -10.46 -15.81 -11.89
CA VAL A 67 -10.67 -14.60 -12.66
C VAL A 67 -10.63 -14.94 -14.15
N ASP A 68 -11.66 -14.49 -14.85
CA ASP A 68 -11.76 -14.60 -16.29
C ASP A 68 -11.09 -13.39 -16.95
N LEU A 69 -10.09 -13.67 -17.78
CA LEU A 69 -9.31 -12.66 -18.49
C LEU A 69 -9.95 -12.26 -19.83
N ARG A 70 -11.25 -12.55 -20.01
CA ARG A 70 -12.08 -12.03 -21.11
C ARG A 70 -12.59 -10.62 -20.80
N GLY A 71 -12.62 -9.79 -21.84
CA GLY A 71 -13.26 -8.48 -21.78
C GLY A 71 -12.42 -7.39 -21.12
N LYS A 72 -12.98 -6.18 -21.13
CA LYS A 72 -12.26 -4.94 -20.77
C LYS A 72 -12.02 -4.79 -19.26
N ARG A 73 -12.56 -5.67 -18.42
CA ARG A 73 -12.48 -5.61 -16.94
C ARG A 73 -11.53 -6.63 -16.32
N ALA A 74 -10.90 -7.50 -17.11
CA ALA A 74 -9.99 -8.54 -16.65
C ALA A 74 -8.91 -8.04 -15.67
N ALA A 75 -8.20 -6.96 -16.02
CA ALA A 75 -7.15 -6.40 -15.16
C ALA A 75 -7.71 -5.85 -13.83
N LEU A 76 -8.92 -5.27 -13.86
CA LEU A 76 -9.60 -4.75 -12.67
C LEU A 76 -10.01 -5.90 -11.73
N GLU A 77 -10.58 -6.97 -12.28
CA GLU A 77 -10.97 -8.15 -11.52
C GLU A 77 -9.76 -8.88 -10.93
N LEU A 78 -8.68 -8.98 -11.71
CA LEU A 78 -7.43 -9.58 -11.26
C LEU A 78 -6.75 -8.75 -10.17
N ARG A 79 -6.71 -7.41 -10.30
CA ARG A 79 -6.25 -6.53 -9.22
C ARG A 79 -7.06 -6.78 -7.95
N ARG A 80 -8.39 -6.81 -8.06
CA ARG A 80 -9.27 -7.02 -6.91
C ARG A 80 -8.98 -8.36 -6.24
N ALA A 81 -8.84 -9.42 -7.02
CA ALA A 81 -8.51 -10.75 -6.50
C ALA A 81 -7.15 -10.75 -5.78
N LEU A 82 -6.10 -10.18 -6.38
CA LEU A 82 -4.78 -10.05 -5.76
C LEU A 82 -4.83 -9.22 -4.47
N TYR A 83 -5.54 -8.08 -4.49
CA TYR A 83 -5.66 -7.23 -3.32
C TYR A 83 -6.42 -7.93 -2.18
N GLU A 84 -7.62 -8.47 -2.45
CA GLU A 84 -8.47 -9.07 -1.41
C GLU A 84 -7.86 -10.36 -0.84
N ASN A 85 -7.25 -11.22 -1.67
CA ASN A 85 -6.79 -12.54 -1.25
C ASN A 85 -5.33 -12.56 -0.81
N PHE A 86 -4.45 -11.80 -1.48
CA PHE A 86 -3.01 -11.81 -1.19
C PHE A 86 -2.59 -10.66 -0.30
N HIS A 87 -3.00 -9.42 -0.60
CA HIS A 87 -2.52 -8.26 0.17
C HIS A 87 -3.29 -8.04 1.48
N ALA A 88 -4.59 -7.76 1.38
CA ALA A 88 -5.46 -7.53 2.51
C ALA A 88 -5.77 -8.82 3.27
N GLY A 89 -5.88 -9.96 2.58
CA GLY A 89 -6.14 -11.26 3.18
C GLY A 89 -7.51 -11.33 3.86
N ARG A 90 -8.57 -10.91 3.17
CA ARG A 90 -9.92 -10.84 3.73
C ARG A 90 -10.46 -12.27 3.95
N PRO A 91 -10.91 -12.67 5.15
CA PRO A 91 -11.52 -14.00 5.33
C PRO A 91 -12.77 -14.16 4.45
N ALA A 92 -13.00 -15.37 3.94
CA ALA A 92 -14.05 -15.71 2.96
C ALA A 92 -15.50 -15.39 3.38
N THR A 93 -15.72 -15.05 4.65
CA THR A 93 -17.04 -14.91 5.28
C THR A 93 -17.60 -13.48 5.32
N GLY A 94 -16.98 -12.49 4.67
CA GLY A 94 -17.41 -11.09 4.78
C GLY A 94 -18.31 -10.61 3.63
N THR A 95 -19.56 -10.25 3.93
CA THR A 95 -20.40 -9.38 3.07
C THR A 95 -19.83 -7.96 3.00
N ALA A 96 -20.45 -7.06 2.22
CA ALA A 96 -20.21 -5.62 2.39
C ALA A 96 -20.43 -5.29 3.87
N ALA A 97 -19.40 -4.71 4.48
CA ALA A 97 -19.35 -4.42 5.90
C ALA A 97 -20.32 -3.28 6.19
N ASP A 98 -21.43 -3.59 6.85
CA ASP A 98 -22.34 -2.56 7.35
C ASP A 98 -21.75 -2.02 8.66
N PRO A 99 -21.69 -0.69 8.85
CA PRO A 99 -21.21 -0.12 10.09
C PRO A 99 -22.04 -0.60 11.28
N ASP A 100 -21.38 -1.06 12.34
CA ASP A 100 -22.02 -1.45 13.59
C ASP A 100 -22.03 -0.26 14.56
N GLU A 101 -23.22 0.27 14.89
CA GLU A 101 -23.30 1.54 15.62
C GLU A 101 -22.77 1.43 17.06
N GLU A 102 -22.96 0.30 17.74
CA GLU A 102 -22.42 0.08 19.09
C GLU A 102 -20.89 0.11 19.08
N PHE A 103 -20.28 -0.55 18.10
CA PHE A 103 -18.84 -0.51 17.89
C PHE A 103 -18.36 0.90 17.50
N LEU A 104 -19.10 1.62 16.66
CA LEU A 104 -18.77 3.00 16.31
C LEU A 104 -18.83 3.94 17.52
N GLU A 105 -19.81 3.78 18.41
CA GLU A 105 -19.91 4.52 19.67
C GLU A 105 -18.70 4.25 20.57
N LEU A 106 -18.32 2.98 20.73
CA LEU A 106 -17.12 2.58 21.47
C LEU A 106 -15.84 3.23 20.90
N LEU A 107 -15.72 3.30 19.58
CA LEU A 107 -14.61 3.98 18.91
C LEU A 107 -14.65 5.50 19.11
N ARG A 108 -15.83 6.14 19.08
CA ARG A 108 -15.95 7.57 19.36
C ARG A 108 -15.54 7.89 20.80
N ASP A 109 -15.94 7.07 21.77
CA ASP A 109 -15.58 7.25 23.18
C ASP A 109 -14.09 7.03 23.46
N ALA A 110 -13.41 6.25 22.62
CA ALA A 110 -11.97 6.04 22.68
C ALA A 110 -11.13 7.21 22.13
N VAL A 111 -11.73 8.12 21.36
CA VAL A 111 -11.01 9.24 20.74
C VAL A 111 -10.89 10.40 21.72
N ARG A 112 -9.67 10.71 22.16
CA ARG A 112 -9.37 11.72 23.20
C ARG A 112 -8.94 13.07 22.62
N ILE A 113 -9.60 13.51 21.56
CA ILE A 113 -9.39 14.85 20.97
C ILE A 113 -10.72 15.57 20.79
N PRO A 114 -10.79 16.89 21.06
CA PRO A 114 -12.07 17.61 21.05
C PRO A 114 -12.53 18.01 19.64
N TRP A 115 -11.59 18.26 18.73
CA TRP A 115 -11.83 18.70 17.35
C TRP A 115 -10.57 18.50 16.50
N SER A 116 -10.74 18.53 15.18
CA SER A 116 -9.67 18.55 14.19
C SER A 116 -9.64 19.91 13.50
N ALA A 117 -8.44 20.49 13.34
CA ALA A 117 -8.24 21.68 12.54
C ALA A 117 -8.52 21.38 11.05
N ASP A 118 -9.30 22.24 10.41
CA ASP A 118 -9.55 22.20 8.97
C ASP A 118 -9.30 23.59 8.36
N PRO A 119 -8.09 23.87 7.85
CA PRO A 119 -7.69 25.19 7.34
C PRO A 119 -8.19 25.46 5.90
N GLY A 120 -7.97 26.67 5.38
CA GLY A 120 -8.25 27.00 3.98
C GLY A 120 -9.68 27.45 3.68
N TRP A 121 -10.50 27.71 4.69
CA TRP A 121 -11.86 28.24 4.50
C TRP A 121 -11.82 29.76 4.34
N ARG A 122 -12.53 30.32 3.35
CA ARG A 122 -12.58 31.78 3.14
C ARG A 122 -13.88 32.37 3.65
N VAL A 123 -13.81 33.45 4.43
CA VAL A 123 -14.99 34.19 4.89
C VAL A 123 -15.65 34.89 3.71
N ARG A 124 -16.93 34.60 3.49
CA ARG A 124 -17.78 35.25 2.48
C ARG A 124 -18.54 36.44 3.04
N GLY A 125 -18.88 36.39 4.32
CA GLY A 125 -19.57 37.48 5.00
C GLY A 125 -20.12 37.04 6.35
N GLU A 126 -20.64 38.01 7.08
CA GLU A 126 -21.34 37.80 8.35
C GLU A 126 -22.84 37.82 8.10
N LEU A 127 -23.55 36.87 8.71
CA LEU A 127 -25.00 36.80 8.71
C LEU A 127 -25.58 37.76 9.77
N PRO A 128 -26.87 38.15 9.67
CA PRO A 128 -27.49 39.06 10.64
C PRO A 128 -27.44 38.60 12.10
N ASP A 129 -27.29 37.29 12.34
CA ASP A 129 -27.18 36.70 13.67
C ASP A 129 -25.73 36.57 14.19
N GLY A 130 -24.75 37.15 13.48
CA GLY A 130 -23.34 37.19 13.86
C GLY A 130 -22.52 35.95 13.47
N ARG A 131 -23.16 34.93 12.87
CA ARG A 131 -22.45 33.76 12.32
C ARG A 131 -21.73 34.12 11.02
N LEU A 132 -20.65 33.42 10.72
CA LEU A 132 -19.92 33.61 9.47
C LEU A 132 -20.36 32.61 8.42
N SER A 133 -20.54 33.08 7.19
CA SER A 133 -20.55 32.21 6.03
C SER A 133 -19.11 32.04 5.53
N VAL A 134 -18.63 30.80 5.48
CA VAL A 134 -17.30 30.44 4.98
C VAL A 134 -17.41 29.48 3.81
N GLU A 135 -16.43 29.49 2.92
CA GLU A 135 -16.45 28.68 1.70
C GLU A 135 -15.08 28.10 1.36
N ARG A 136 -15.06 26.85 0.91
CA ARG A 136 -13.89 26.17 0.35
C ARG A 136 -14.36 25.21 -0.74
N ASP A 137 -13.75 25.25 -1.92
CA ASP A 137 -14.02 24.33 -3.04
C ASP A 137 -15.50 24.18 -3.41
N GLY A 138 -16.25 25.29 -3.39
CA GLY A 138 -17.69 25.31 -3.70
C GLY A 138 -18.59 24.84 -2.56
N VAL A 139 -18.03 24.36 -1.44
CA VAL A 139 -18.78 24.03 -0.23
C VAL A 139 -18.88 25.26 0.66
N ARG A 140 -20.11 25.61 1.08
CA ARG A 140 -20.39 26.73 1.98
C ARG A 140 -20.90 26.23 3.33
N LEU A 141 -20.28 26.71 4.40
CA LEU A 141 -20.72 26.47 5.77
C LEU A 141 -21.15 27.77 6.44
N VAL A 142 -22.05 27.64 7.40
CA VAL A 142 -22.37 28.70 8.37
C VAL A 142 -21.79 28.27 9.71
N VAL A 143 -20.87 29.08 10.24
CA VAL A 143 -20.10 28.74 11.44
C VAL A 143 -20.27 29.77 12.53
N ASP A 144 -20.45 29.30 13.75
CA ASP A 144 -20.35 30.10 14.96
C ASP A 144 -18.87 30.41 15.27
N ARG A 145 -18.56 31.70 15.45
CA ARG A 145 -17.18 32.17 15.64
C ARG A 145 -16.51 31.57 16.88
N ALA A 146 -17.23 31.50 18.00
CA ALA A 146 -16.66 31.08 19.28
C ALA A 146 -16.51 29.55 19.36
N ARG A 147 -17.46 28.83 18.77
CA ARG A 147 -17.55 27.37 18.87
C ARG A 147 -16.77 26.67 17.75
N GLN A 148 -16.87 27.17 16.52
CA GLN A 148 -16.49 26.42 15.32
C GLN A 148 -15.28 27.00 14.57
N LEU A 149 -14.69 28.11 15.01
CA LEU A 149 -13.40 28.57 14.48
C LEU A 149 -12.26 28.21 15.43
N ALA A 150 -11.09 27.95 14.88
CA ALA A 150 -9.87 27.82 15.66
C ALA A 150 -9.56 29.15 16.39
N PRO A 151 -8.99 29.11 17.61
CA PRO A 151 -8.63 30.32 18.33
C PRO A 151 -7.76 31.25 17.47
N GLY A 152 -8.05 32.55 17.49
CA GLY A 152 -7.28 33.55 16.74
C GLY A 152 -7.58 33.61 15.24
N SER A 153 -8.57 32.88 14.74
CA SER A 153 -8.98 32.99 13.33
C SER A 153 -9.49 34.40 13.01
N PRO A 154 -9.05 35.03 11.90
CA PRO A 154 -9.56 36.33 11.46
C PRO A 154 -11.03 36.22 11.03
N THR A 155 -11.80 37.30 11.10
CA THR A 155 -13.25 37.27 10.81
C THR A 155 -13.69 38.19 9.67
N GLY A 156 -12.75 38.93 9.09
CA GLY A 156 -13.02 39.85 7.98
C GLY A 156 -13.36 39.12 6.68
N ALA A 157 -14.20 39.72 5.84
CA ALA A 157 -14.52 39.18 4.53
C ALA A 157 -13.24 38.96 3.69
N GLY A 158 -13.17 37.82 3.01
CA GLY A 158 -11.99 37.40 2.24
C GLY A 158 -10.87 36.78 3.09
N ALA A 159 -10.91 36.87 4.42
CA ALA A 159 -9.90 36.26 5.28
C ALA A 159 -9.99 34.73 5.23
N GLU A 160 -8.83 34.09 5.36
CA GLU A 160 -8.74 32.64 5.50
C GLU A 160 -8.82 32.24 6.98
N VAL A 161 -9.63 31.23 7.28
CA VAL A 161 -9.90 30.75 8.63
C VAL A 161 -9.71 29.24 8.72
N THR A 162 -9.48 28.77 9.94
CA THR A 162 -9.49 27.34 10.27
C THR A 162 -10.80 27.01 10.97
N VAL A 163 -11.56 26.09 10.38
CA VAL A 163 -12.79 25.58 10.98
C VAL A 163 -12.44 24.40 11.89
N ARG A 164 -13.01 24.39 13.09
CA ARG A 164 -12.98 23.24 13.98
C ARG A 164 -14.02 22.24 13.51
N MET A 165 -13.54 21.11 13.06
CA MET A 165 -14.42 20.02 12.64
C MET A 165 -14.42 18.94 13.72
N PRO A 166 -15.44 18.07 13.79
CA PRO A 166 -15.40 16.94 14.71
C PRO A 166 -14.12 16.11 14.45
N PRO A 167 -13.59 15.31 15.38
CA PRO A 167 -12.42 14.48 15.08
C PRO A 167 -12.80 13.20 14.30
N CYS A 168 -13.97 12.65 14.62
CA CYS A 168 -14.47 11.40 14.05
C CYS A 168 -15.24 11.67 12.75
N ARG A 169 -14.97 10.84 11.73
CA ARG A 169 -15.56 10.88 10.39
C ARG A 169 -15.99 9.47 9.99
N PRO A 170 -17.09 8.94 10.56
CA PRO A 170 -17.68 7.72 10.02
C PRO A 170 -18.05 7.99 8.55
N ASN A 171 -17.77 7.03 7.66
CA ASN A 171 -18.13 7.05 6.24
C ASN A 171 -17.32 7.97 5.31
N LEU A 172 -16.27 8.65 5.76
CA LEU A 172 -15.39 9.38 4.83
C LEU A 172 -14.62 8.43 3.89
N SER A 173 -14.31 7.23 4.39
CA SER A 173 -13.78 6.12 3.61
C SER A 173 -14.77 4.96 3.73
N PRO A 174 -15.37 4.46 2.63
CA PRO A 174 -16.35 3.38 2.68
C PRO A 174 -15.85 2.16 3.49
N GLY A 175 -16.63 1.71 4.46
CA GLY A 175 -16.29 0.59 5.34
C GLY A 175 -15.33 0.89 6.50
N PHE A 176 -14.90 2.15 6.67
CA PHE A 176 -13.96 2.56 7.73
C PHE A 176 -14.53 3.68 8.62
N PHE A 177 -14.14 3.62 9.88
CA PHE A 177 -14.19 4.72 10.84
C PHE A 177 -12.86 5.47 10.80
N LEU A 178 -12.91 6.77 10.50
CA LEU A 178 -11.73 7.63 10.41
C LEU A 178 -11.69 8.65 11.54
N VAL A 179 -10.49 8.89 12.07
CA VAL A 179 -10.17 9.94 13.04
C VAL A 179 -9.06 10.80 12.46
N THR A 180 -9.20 12.12 12.60
CA THR A 180 -8.17 13.09 12.25
C THR A 180 -7.68 13.80 13.50
N GLY A 181 -6.36 13.90 13.68
CA GLY A 181 -5.73 14.56 14.83
C GLY A 181 -6.10 16.03 14.98
N SER A 182 -5.81 16.63 16.14
CA SER A 182 -6.22 18.01 16.44
C SER A 182 -5.58 19.05 15.52
N LEU A 183 -4.36 18.77 15.06
CA LEU A 183 -3.61 19.58 14.09
C LEU A 183 -4.09 19.40 12.64
N GLY A 184 -5.16 18.63 12.41
CA GLY A 184 -5.68 18.30 11.11
C GLY A 184 -5.01 17.08 10.47
N GLY A 185 -5.48 16.74 9.27
CA GLY A 185 -4.95 15.61 8.50
C GLY A 185 -3.50 15.84 8.08
N PRO A 186 -2.77 14.76 7.80
CA PRO A 186 -1.38 14.88 7.35
C PRO A 186 -1.33 15.50 5.94
N GLY A 187 -0.29 16.29 5.69
CA GLY A 187 -0.10 17.03 4.43
C GLY A 187 0.59 16.21 3.34
N GLU A 188 1.78 16.66 2.93
CA GLU A 188 2.56 16.03 1.86
C GLU A 188 3.50 14.94 2.40
N ARG A 189 4.07 14.14 1.47
CA ARG A 189 5.01 13.04 1.78
C ARG A 189 4.45 12.10 2.85
N LEU A 190 3.27 11.57 2.55
CA LEU A 190 2.55 10.70 3.44
C LEU A 190 3.22 9.33 3.55
N VAL A 191 3.21 8.80 4.76
CA VAL A 191 3.57 7.42 5.08
C VAL A 191 2.44 6.76 5.86
N ARG A 192 2.41 5.44 5.80
CA ARG A 192 1.38 4.60 6.39
C ARG A 192 1.99 3.57 7.32
N PHE A 193 1.34 3.35 8.44
CA PHE A 193 1.58 2.23 9.33
C PHE A 193 0.35 1.35 9.33
N TYR A 194 0.52 0.07 9.03
CA TYR A 194 -0.51 -0.97 9.01
C TYR A 194 -0.43 -1.76 10.31
N LEU A 195 -1.50 -1.75 11.09
CA LEU A 195 -1.54 -2.35 12.42
C LEU A 195 -2.34 -3.65 12.36
N ASN A 196 -1.69 -4.77 12.64
CA ASN A 196 -2.39 -6.05 12.83
C ASN A 196 -2.88 -6.12 14.28
N LEU A 197 -4.16 -5.77 14.48
CA LEU A 197 -4.79 -5.72 15.80
C LEU A 197 -6.04 -6.62 15.84
N PRO A 198 -6.23 -7.38 16.93
CA PRO A 198 -7.54 -7.92 17.27
C PRO A 198 -8.55 -6.79 17.43
N ARG A 199 -9.81 -7.01 17.03
CA ARG A 199 -10.89 -6.02 17.21
C ARG A 199 -10.99 -5.49 18.64
N ALA A 200 -10.77 -6.36 19.63
CA ALA A 200 -10.85 -6.04 21.05
C ALA A 200 -9.76 -5.04 21.50
N SER A 201 -8.64 -4.98 20.78
CA SER A 201 -7.52 -4.09 21.08
C SER A 201 -7.72 -2.68 20.52
N VAL A 202 -8.64 -2.49 19.56
CA VAL A 202 -8.76 -1.24 18.79
C VAL A 202 -9.18 -0.03 19.63
N PRO A 203 -10.20 -0.10 20.51
CA PRO A 203 -10.57 1.06 21.33
C PRO A 203 -9.42 1.51 22.26
N ALA A 204 -8.76 0.57 22.93
CA ALA A 204 -7.62 0.87 23.80
C ALA A 204 -6.42 1.41 23.01
N PHE A 205 -6.18 0.87 21.81
CA PHE A 205 -5.19 1.39 20.87
C PHE A 205 -5.48 2.84 20.45
N PHE A 206 -6.73 3.16 20.10
CA PHE A 206 -7.12 4.53 19.74
C PHE A 206 -6.88 5.49 20.90
N THR A 207 -7.29 5.11 22.12
CA THR A 207 -7.06 5.94 23.32
C THR A 207 -5.57 6.23 23.50
N GLY A 208 -4.75 5.19 23.68
CA GLY A 208 -3.34 5.35 24.02
C GLY A 208 -2.51 5.98 22.90
N THR A 209 -2.84 5.67 21.64
CA THR A 209 -2.08 6.21 20.49
C THR A 209 -2.43 7.68 20.25
N THR A 210 -3.71 8.05 20.29
CA THR A 210 -4.10 9.46 20.06
C THR A 210 -3.52 10.38 21.12
N GLU A 211 -3.59 10.02 22.41
CA GLU A 211 -3.00 10.81 23.50
C GLU A 211 -1.51 11.11 23.28
N ARG A 212 -0.74 10.11 22.82
CA ARG A 212 0.70 10.22 22.60
C ARG A 212 1.07 11.02 21.37
N LEU A 213 0.36 10.79 20.27
CA LEU A 213 0.57 11.55 19.03
C LEU A 213 0.25 13.03 19.23
N GLU A 214 -0.81 13.33 19.99
CA GLU A 214 -1.19 14.69 20.36
C GLU A 214 -0.13 15.34 21.26
N ALA A 215 0.37 14.63 22.28
CA ALA A 215 1.46 15.11 23.13
C ALA A 215 2.75 15.37 22.33
N ALA A 216 3.00 14.60 21.27
CA ALA A 216 4.15 14.75 20.38
C ALA A 216 3.93 15.77 19.24
N GLY A 217 2.75 16.40 19.14
CA GLY A 217 2.44 17.37 18.09
C GLY A 217 2.43 16.77 16.67
N VAL A 218 2.09 15.49 16.55
CA VAL A 218 2.06 14.79 15.26
C VAL A 218 0.78 15.12 14.50
N ARG A 219 0.88 15.37 13.19
CA ARG A 219 -0.28 15.40 12.29
C ARG A 219 -0.56 13.99 11.78
N TYR A 220 -1.77 13.50 12.01
CA TYR A 220 -2.13 12.13 11.65
C TYR A 220 -3.60 11.98 11.28
N SER A 221 -3.86 10.89 10.56
CA SER A 221 -5.20 10.31 10.43
C SER A 221 -5.13 8.84 10.77
N LEU A 222 -6.08 8.35 11.55
CA LEU A 222 -6.19 6.95 11.93
C LEU A 222 -7.49 6.40 11.37
N LYS A 223 -7.43 5.30 10.63
CA LYS A 223 -8.61 4.59 10.15
C LYS A 223 -8.64 3.18 10.69
N THR A 224 -9.84 2.72 11.00
CA THR A 224 -10.10 1.32 11.36
C THR A 224 -11.41 0.85 10.73
N LEU A 225 -11.60 -0.45 10.58
CA LEU A 225 -12.86 -0.99 10.05
C LEU A 225 -14.05 -0.55 10.90
N ALA A 226 -15.13 -0.14 10.22
CA ALA A 226 -16.37 0.26 10.87
C ALA A 226 -17.24 -0.94 11.32
N ASP A 227 -16.96 -2.13 10.79
CA ASP A 227 -17.66 -3.37 11.10
C ASP A 227 -16.74 -4.32 11.90
N PRO A 228 -17.09 -4.69 13.15
CA PRO A 228 -16.31 -5.61 13.97
C PRO A 228 -16.20 -7.03 13.38
N HIS A 229 -17.11 -7.44 12.49
CA HIS A 229 -17.07 -8.72 11.79
C HIS A 229 -16.14 -8.73 10.57
N ALA A 230 -15.73 -7.54 10.10
CA ALA A 230 -14.80 -7.40 8.98
C ALA A 230 -13.32 -7.54 9.38
N TYR A 231 -13.01 -7.62 10.68
CA TYR A 231 -11.66 -7.86 11.20
C TYR A 231 -11.15 -9.24 10.82
N GLY A 232 -9.82 -9.36 10.74
CA GLY A 232 -9.12 -10.53 10.21
C GLY A 232 -8.40 -10.26 8.90
N ARG A 233 -8.72 -9.14 8.22
CA ARG A 233 -7.86 -8.59 7.17
C ARG A 233 -6.68 -7.81 7.78
N ARG A 234 -5.56 -7.79 7.06
CA ARG A 234 -4.27 -7.23 7.47
C ARG A 234 -4.20 -5.71 7.43
N ASP A 235 -5.10 -5.07 6.69
CA ASP A 235 -5.21 -3.62 6.56
C ASP A 235 -6.45 -3.05 7.30
N GLY A 236 -6.88 -3.76 8.35
CA GLY A 236 -8.03 -3.39 9.16
C GLY A 236 -7.84 -2.07 9.90
N THR A 237 -6.62 -1.76 10.33
CA THR A 237 -6.26 -0.52 11.03
C THR A 237 -5.02 0.09 10.39
N VAL A 238 -5.09 1.38 10.02
CA VAL A 238 -4.00 2.09 9.35
C VAL A 238 -3.86 3.50 9.90
N LEU A 239 -2.62 3.88 10.25
CA LEU A 239 -2.23 5.23 10.65
C LEU A 239 -1.51 5.91 9.49
N TYR A 240 -1.94 7.12 9.15
CA TYR A 240 -1.35 8.01 8.16
C TYR A 240 -0.67 9.17 8.86
N THR A 241 0.52 9.53 8.42
CA THR A 241 1.24 10.71 8.90
C THR A 241 2.19 11.21 7.81
N GLU A 242 2.84 12.33 8.05
CA GLU A 242 3.93 12.83 7.19
C GLU A 242 5.24 12.13 7.59
N ASP A 243 6.12 11.82 6.62
CA ASP A 243 7.35 11.06 6.88
C ASP A 243 8.24 11.65 7.99
N ARG A 244 8.26 12.99 8.13
CA ARG A 244 8.98 13.68 9.22
C ARG A 244 8.52 13.29 10.62
N PHE A 245 7.32 12.74 10.77
CA PHE A 245 6.76 12.25 12.04
C PHE A 245 6.94 10.73 12.22
N ARG A 246 7.68 10.05 11.34
CA ARG A 246 7.91 8.60 11.44
C ARG A 246 8.48 8.20 12.80
N ALA A 247 9.50 8.89 13.29
CA ALA A 247 10.14 8.59 14.58
C ALA A 247 9.19 8.76 15.79
N PRO A 248 8.50 9.90 16.00
CA PRO A 248 7.57 10.03 17.12
C PRO A 248 6.38 9.07 17.03
N VAL A 249 5.94 8.70 15.82
CA VAL A 249 4.88 7.69 15.65
C VAL A 249 5.37 6.31 16.06
N LEU A 250 6.55 5.88 15.63
CA LEU A 250 7.12 4.60 16.06
C LEU A 250 7.29 4.54 17.58
N ALA A 251 7.80 5.60 18.20
CA ALA A 251 7.91 5.68 19.66
C ALA A 251 6.55 5.52 20.36
N ALA A 252 5.51 6.20 19.86
CA ALA A 252 4.16 6.04 20.40
C ALA A 252 3.62 4.61 20.26
N LEU A 253 3.85 3.97 19.10
CA LEU A 253 3.42 2.59 18.85
C LEU A 253 4.19 1.57 19.72
N GLU A 254 5.49 1.74 19.89
CA GLU A 254 6.34 0.90 20.75
C GLU A 254 5.88 0.93 22.21
N GLU A 255 5.34 2.06 22.67
CA GLU A 255 4.87 2.20 24.04
C GLU A 255 3.43 1.67 24.25
N VAL A 256 2.56 1.81 23.24
CA VAL A 256 1.15 1.39 23.35
C VAL A 256 0.97 -0.10 23.11
N LEU A 257 1.57 -0.65 22.04
CA LEU A 257 1.29 -2.00 21.56
C LEU A 257 1.58 -3.12 22.58
N PRO A 258 2.64 -3.06 23.41
CA PRO A 258 2.91 -4.12 24.40
C PRO A 258 1.83 -4.27 25.46
N GLY A 259 1.04 -3.22 25.73
CA GLY A 259 -0.06 -3.25 26.70
C GLY A 259 -1.36 -3.84 26.16
N LEU A 260 -1.41 -4.21 24.88
CA LEU A 260 -2.63 -4.67 24.22
C LEU A 260 -2.63 -6.19 23.99
N PRO A 261 -3.82 -6.83 23.96
CA PRO A 261 -3.94 -8.21 23.50
C PRO A 261 -3.28 -8.38 22.13
N SER A 262 -2.37 -9.35 22.03
CA SER A 262 -1.67 -9.67 20.79
C SER A 262 -2.57 -10.44 19.82
N PRO A 263 -2.42 -10.25 18.50
CA PRO A 263 -3.07 -11.10 17.50
C PRO A 263 -2.55 -12.53 17.58
N ALA A 264 -3.35 -13.49 17.11
CA ALA A 264 -3.01 -14.91 17.06
C ALA A 264 -1.85 -15.26 16.09
N GLY A 265 -1.26 -14.27 15.44
CA GLY A 265 -0.13 -14.42 14.53
C GLY A 265 0.40 -13.07 14.04
N ARG A 266 1.58 -13.08 13.40
CA ARG A 266 2.16 -11.91 12.74
C ARG A 266 1.76 -11.90 11.27
N ASP A 267 0.54 -11.44 11.00
CA ASP A 267 0.02 -11.36 9.64
C ASP A 267 -0.07 -9.89 9.20
N LEU A 268 1.01 -9.39 8.61
CA LEU A 268 1.10 -8.03 8.07
C LEU A 268 0.82 -8.05 6.56
N PRO A 269 0.34 -6.95 5.96
CA PRO A 269 0.16 -6.90 4.51
C PRO A 269 1.51 -7.17 3.81
N PRO A 270 1.63 -8.20 2.96
CA PRO A 270 2.95 -8.68 2.50
C PRO A 270 3.83 -7.66 1.78
N LEU A 271 3.19 -6.64 1.18
CA LEU A 271 3.88 -5.60 0.42
C LEU A 271 4.44 -4.47 1.31
N THR A 272 4.25 -4.54 2.63
CA THR A 272 4.75 -3.57 3.60
C THR A 272 6.09 -4.00 4.21
N GLU A 273 6.88 -3.06 4.70
CA GLU A 273 8.08 -3.33 5.49
C GLU A 273 7.69 -3.61 6.95
N PRO A 274 8.04 -4.76 7.55
CA PRO A 274 7.85 -4.97 8.98
C PRO A 274 8.77 -4.04 9.78
N VAL A 275 8.19 -3.12 10.57
CA VAL A 275 8.95 -2.19 11.43
C VAL A 275 8.80 -2.48 12.92
N LEU A 276 7.69 -3.13 13.32
CA LEU A 276 7.48 -3.70 14.65
C LEU A 276 6.76 -5.06 14.50
N PRO A 277 6.69 -5.92 15.54
CA PRO A 277 6.02 -7.21 15.47
C PRO A 277 4.61 -7.22 14.88
N GLN A 278 3.85 -6.13 15.08
CA GLN A 278 2.46 -5.96 14.66
C GLN A 278 2.28 -4.79 13.70
N VAL A 279 3.37 -4.21 13.18
CA VAL A 279 3.33 -2.98 12.37
C VAL A 279 4.11 -3.15 11.06
N GLY A 280 3.38 -2.99 9.96
CA GLY A 280 3.94 -2.82 8.62
C GLY A 280 4.03 -1.35 8.25
N PHE A 281 5.02 -0.96 7.45
CA PHE A 281 5.26 0.40 6.97
C PHE A 281 5.18 0.46 5.45
N ALA A 282 4.68 1.58 4.93
CA ALA A 282 4.76 1.91 3.50
C ALA A 282 4.69 3.41 3.23
N GLU A 283 5.31 3.85 2.15
CA GLU A 283 5.16 5.18 1.57
C GLU A 283 3.83 5.28 0.81
N GLU A 284 3.13 6.39 0.95
CA GLU A 284 1.93 6.69 0.16
C GLU A 284 2.30 6.75 -1.33
N PRO A 285 1.51 6.12 -2.22
CA PRO A 285 1.64 6.32 -3.66
C PRO A 285 1.77 7.79 -4.07
N LEU A 286 2.79 8.11 -4.87
CA LEU A 286 2.92 9.44 -5.48
C LEU A 286 1.80 9.67 -6.52
N GLY A 287 1.41 10.94 -6.72
CA GLY A 287 0.26 11.34 -7.53
C GLY A 287 0.29 10.89 -9.01
N GLY A 288 -0.85 11.04 -9.71
CA GLY A 288 -1.05 10.61 -11.10
C GLY A 288 -2.35 9.82 -11.28
N ASP A 289 -2.46 8.99 -12.33
CA ASP A 289 -3.63 8.10 -12.53
C ASP A 289 -3.87 7.13 -11.36
N SER A 290 -2.84 6.89 -10.55
CA SER A 290 -2.89 6.04 -9.34
C SER A 290 -3.35 6.77 -8.08
N ALA A 291 -3.56 8.10 -8.10
CA ALA A 291 -3.95 8.88 -6.93
C ALA A 291 -5.31 8.46 -6.34
N ARG A 292 -6.10 7.66 -7.06
CA ARG A 292 -7.37 7.11 -6.59
C ARG A 292 -7.26 5.72 -5.98
N LEU A 293 -6.09 5.07 -6.08
CA LEU A 293 -5.86 3.72 -5.57
C LEU A 293 -5.21 3.79 -4.19
N SER A 294 -5.60 2.88 -3.30
CA SER A 294 -4.80 2.65 -2.09
C SER A 294 -3.44 2.03 -2.44
N PHE A 295 -2.46 2.12 -1.52
CA PHE A 295 -1.15 1.46 -1.63
C PHE A 295 -1.23 0.01 -2.12
N GLY A 296 -2.01 -0.83 -1.43
CA GLY A 296 -2.16 -2.23 -1.79
C GLY A 296 -2.76 -2.42 -3.18
N GLU A 297 -3.78 -1.63 -3.51
CA GLU A 297 -4.39 -1.67 -4.85
C GLU A 297 -3.44 -1.24 -5.95
N GLN A 298 -2.59 -0.24 -5.72
CA GLN A 298 -1.64 0.23 -6.73
C GLN A 298 -0.56 -0.82 -7.03
N ARG A 299 -0.02 -1.46 -5.98
CA ARG A 299 0.96 -2.54 -6.16
C ARG A 299 0.32 -3.77 -6.81
N CYS A 300 -0.90 -4.13 -6.42
CA CYS A 300 -1.65 -5.21 -7.08
C CYS A 300 -2.07 -4.88 -8.53
N GLU A 301 -2.33 -3.61 -8.86
CA GLU A 301 -2.63 -3.17 -10.24
C GLU A 301 -1.43 -3.43 -11.16
N ALA A 302 -0.21 -3.12 -10.71
CA ALA A 302 1.01 -3.35 -11.48
C ALA A 302 1.16 -4.84 -11.84
N VAL A 303 0.98 -5.72 -10.86
CA VAL A 303 1.05 -7.17 -11.06
C VAL A 303 -0.10 -7.66 -11.97
N ALA A 304 -1.32 -7.20 -11.72
CA ALA A 304 -2.49 -7.59 -12.51
C ALA A 304 -2.34 -7.23 -14.00
N ARG A 305 -1.78 -6.07 -14.31
CA ARG A 305 -1.54 -5.64 -15.69
C ARG A 305 -0.54 -6.53 -16.41
N VAL A 306 0.56 -6.88 -15.74
CA VAL A 306 1.59 -7.76 -16.31
C VAL A 306 1.01 -9.14 -16.58
N LEU A 307 0.30 -9.72 -15.62
CA LEU A 307 -0.38 -11.01 -15.77
C LEU A 307 -1.40 -10.98 -16.91
N ALA A 308 -2.22 -9.92 -17.01
CA ALA A 308 -3.20 -9.80 -18.08
C ALA A 308 -2.56 -9.66 -19.47
N ALA A 309 -1.43 -8.93 -19.57
CA ALA A 309 -0.73 -8.70 -20.83
C ALA A 309 0.12 -9.90 -21.30
N HIS A 310 0.61 -10.71 -20.36
CA HIS A 310 1.51 -11.85 -20.62
C HIS A 310 0.86 -13.19 -20.28
N HIS A 311 -0.47 -13.27 -20.48
CA HIS A 311 -1.25 -14.47 -20.21
C HIS A 311 -0.62 -15.73 -20.81
N GLY A 312 -0.58 -16.81 -20.01
CA GLY A 312 -0.11 -18.12 -20.44
C GLY A 312 1.41 -18.26 -20.51
N ARG A 313 2.18 -17.22 -20.17
CA ARG A 313 3.64 -17.33 -20.02
C ARG A 313 4.02 -17.91 -18.65
N PRO A 314 5.15 -18.64 -18.57
CA PRO A 314 5.72 -19.06 -17.30
C PRO A 314 5.96 -17.87 -16.37
N VAL A 315 5.70 -18.04 -15.07
CA VAL A 315 5.88 -16.99 -14.05
C VAL A 315 7.30 -16.39 -14.07
N THR A 316 8.31 -17.21 -14.31
CA THR A 316 9.72 -16.78 -14.41
C THR A 316 9.99 -15.81 -15.55
N GLU A 317 9.22 -15.88 -16.65
CA GLU A 317 9.30 -14.92 -17.76
C GLU A 317 8.67 -13.56 -17.42
N LEU A 318 7.89 -13.48 -16.33
CA LEU A 318 7.19 -12.26 -15.93
C LEU A 318 8.04 -11.32 -15.08
N TYR A 319 9.22 -11.74 -14.64
CA TYR A 319 10.03 -10.95 -13.71
C TYR A 319 10.49 -9.64 -14.31
N ALA A 320 11.07 -9.67 -15.52
CA ALA A 320 11.50 -8.45 -16.21
C ALA A 320 10.34 -7.53 -16.63
N PRO A 321 9.24 -8.04 -17.23
CA PRO A 321 8.04 -7.24 -17.47
C PRO A 321 7.47 -6.60 -16.21
N LEU A 322 7.45 -7.32 -15.08
CA LEU A 322 6.96 -6.78 -13.81
C LEU A 322 7.87 -5.70 -13.26
N ALA A 323 9.19 -5.90 -13.25
CA ALA A 323 10.13 -4.88 -12.82
C ALA A 323 9.95 -3.59 -13.65
N ALA A 324 9.81 -3.70 -14.97
CA ALA A 324 9.56 -2.56 -15.84
C ALA A 324 8.23 -1.84 -15.54
N GLU A 325 7.14 -2.58 -15.29
CA GLU A 325 5.84 -2.00 -14.92
C GLU A 325 5.86 -1.33 -13.54
N LEU A 326 6.61 -1.87 -12.58
CA LEU A 326 6.79 -1.25 -11.27
C LEU A 326 7.53 0.08 -11.39
N VAL A 327 8.65 0.08 -12.12
CA VAL A 327 9.45 1.30 -12.36
C VAL A 327 8.63 2.38 -13.08
N SER A 328 7.87 2.01 -14.12
CA SER A 328 7.04 2.96 -14.88
C SER A 328 5.96 3.63 -14.02
N ARG A 329 5.58 3.01 -12.91
CA ARG A 329 4.62 3.51 -11.91
C ARG A 329 5.27 4.19 -10.71
N GLY A 330 6.59 4.33 -10.70
CA GLY A 330 7.33 4.88 -9.56
C GLY A 330 7.31 3.97 -8.33
N ILE A 331 7.18 2.65 -8.50
CA ILE A 331 7.26 1.66 -7.42
C ILE A 331 8.65 1.04 -7.45
N ASP A 332 9.31 0.95 -6.30
CA ASP A 332 10.62 0.30 -6.20
C ASP A 332 10.46 -1.24 -6.34
N PRO A 333 11.02 -1.87 -7.38
CA PRO A 333 10.91 -3.31 -7.59
C PRO A 333 11.58 -4.14 -6.48
N LEU A 334 12.55 -3.57 -5.77
CA LEU A 334 13.31 -4.21 -4.69
C LEU A 334 12.74 -3.89 -3.30
N ALA A 335 11.98 -2.81 -3.18
CA ALA A 335 11.37 -2.37 -1.93
C ALA A 335 9.89 -2.00 -2.15
N PRO A 336 8.95 -2.97 -2.15
CA PRO A 336 7.54 -2.76 -2.52
C PRO A 336 6.82 -1.69 -1.69
N HIS A 337 7.29 -1.46 -0.47
CA HIS A 337 6.81 -0.47 0.48
C HIS A 337 7.26 0.96 0.14
N ARG A 338 8.18 1.15 -0.81
CA ARG A 338 8.72 2.45 -1.21
C ARG A 338 8.25 2.86 -2.59
N ASN A 339 8.31 4.15 -2.85
CA ASN A 339 8.26 4.70 -4.18
C ASN A 339 9.70 4.88 -4.69
N LEU A 340 9.90 4.74 -5.99
CA LEU A 340 11.10 5.29 -6.61
C LEU A 340 10.98 6.80 -6.49
N GLN A 341 11.96 7.44 -5.85
CA GLN A 341 12.05 8.90 -5.83
C GLN A 341 12.10 9.36 -7.29
N GLY A 342 10.97 9.85 -7.80
CA GLY A 342 11.03 10.73 -8.96
C GLY A 342 11.68 12.00 -8.44
N ASP A 343 12.79 12.42 -9.06
CA ASP A 343 13.14 13.83 -9.06
C ASP A 343 11.86 14.59 -9.44
N GLN A 344 11.22 15.20 -8.46
CA GLN A 344 10.21 16.22 -8.70
C GLN A 344 11.00 17.54 -8.67
N PRO A 345 10.91 18.35 -9.74
CA PRO A 345 11.67 19.59 -9.87
C PRO A 345 11.42 20.61 -8.76
#